data_AF-A0A812UPF9-F1
#
_entry.id   AF-A0A812UPF9-F1
#
_cell.length_a   1.000
_cell.length_b   1.000
_cell.length_c   1.000
_cell.angle_alpha   90.00
_cell.angle_beta   90.00
_cell.angle_gamma   90.00
#
_symmetry.space_group_name_H-M   'P 1'
#
loop_
_entity.id
_entity.type
_entity.pdbx_description
1 polymer ?
#
loop_
_entity_poly.entity_id
_entity_poly.type
_entity_poly.pdbx_seq_one_letter_code
_entity_poly.pdbx_strand_id
1 'polypeptide(L)'
;MAAVSGKEAIPDGTGSREGMFSARFDGKETERLFRQVYKILKDLNYSVLMVEEGAGGDFGDSTAIFLGRLRKRKGVMLSVCSWHYGEITNSKYSSYEEVKFAHGHDIDILPLRVCDDPWPPEPPSGPEHPYDKEGKAEGLLALAIPPSQIYVDCRGKDAHWIAARIAEKLYQKPTEAAHSGPSSSAAAATGPEVKASAGASSPILAGPIAPALRKAKESEAVADTAAGEPKVAAPSCPSSSSSPADVAEAKAWYDLGLQGGGERNGKSHTKKESYVKALEIDENHACAWNNLGVLGGGTVKGKRYISKACYMKAVELDVNYVSAWYNLGEAGGGTVNRKKHSSQDCYVKVLELDENYADAWYNLGGGTVKGKKHSFKECYLKAIELDDKHAKAWCGLGTVGGGTVKGKGYSEKDCYLQSAELDEKWHYAWNGLGLVGGGTVQGKDYSPKECYAKAIELSENFRLAWKNLGDCGGGTVRGTHYSPDECKAKAEGR
;
A
#
# COMPACT_ATOMS: atom_id res chain seq x y z
N MET A 1 21.28 40.11 -7.05
CA MET A 1 20.84 39.00 -7.93
C MET A 1 20.30 37.89 -7.05
N ALA A 2 19.11 37.41 -7.40
CA ALA A 2 18.23 36.60 -6.55
C ALA A 2 18.65 35.13 -6.43
N ALA A 3 18.40 34.56 -5.26
CA ALA A 3 18.11 33.14 -5.06
C ALA A 3 17.26 32.99 -3.77
N VAL A 4 15.96 33.27 -3.87
CA VAL A 4 15.00 32.92 -2.81
C VAL A 4 14.27 31.66 -3.26
N SER A 5 14.54 30.56 -2.57
CA SER A 5 13.84 29.30 -2.71
C SER A 5 12.34 29.51 -2.48
N GLY A 6 11.50 29.13 -3.44
CA GLY A 6 10.05 29.22 -3.34
C GLY A 6 9.48 28.23 -2.32
N LYS A 7 9.64 28.51 -1.02
CA LYS A 7 8.89 27.84 0.04
C LYS A 7 7.47 28.41 0.08
N GLU A 8 6.48 27.54 0.10
CA GLU A 8 5.06 27.90 0.21
C GLU A 8 4.83 28.78 1.45
N ALA A 9 4.10 29.89 1.30
CA ALA A 9 3.80 30.79 2.40
C ALA A 9 2.69 30.20 3.28
N ILE A 10 2.95 30.07 4.59
CA ILE A 10 1.97 29.62 5.58
C ILE A 10 1.29 30.86 6.16
N PRO A 11 -0.05 30.97 6.17
CA PRO A 11 -0.75 32.14 6.70
C PRO A 11 -0.64 32.21 8.22
N ASP A 12 -0.83 33.41 8.78
CA ASP A 12 -0.94 33.61 10.23
C ASP A 12 -2.08 32.79 10.83
N GLY A 13 -1.78 32.07 11.90
CA GLY A 13 -2.65 31.08 12.53
C GLY A 13 -3.60 31.64 13.58
N THR A 14 -3.68 32.97 13.77
CA THR A 14 -4.58 33.58 14.73
C THR A 14 -6.02 33.17 14.44
N GLY A 15 -6.69 32.56 15.42
CA GLY A 15 -8.07 32.06 15.28
C GLY A 15 -8.21 30.67 14.66
N SER A 16 -7.10 29.97 14.41
CA SER A 16 -7.12 28.56 14.00
C SER A 16 -7.71 27.64 15.08
N ARG A 17 -8.20 26.47 14.65
CA ARG A 17 -8.61 25.40 15.57
C ARG A 17 -7.42 24.94 16.40
N GLU A 18 -7.68 24.57 17.66
CA GLU A 18 -6.64 24.07 18.55
C GLU A 18 -6.17 22.69 18.09
N GLY A 19 -4.86 22.51 17.88
CA GLY A 19 -4.24 21.25 17.51
C GLY A 19 -3.43 20.65 18.66
N MET A 20 -3.42 19.33 18.84
CA MET A 20 -2.50 18.67 19.79
C MET A 20 -1.71 17.59 19.07
N PHE A 21 -0.38 17.64 19.15
CA PHE A 21 0.48 16.55 18.68
C PHE A 21 0.39 15.36 19.63
N SER A 22 -0.09 14.25 19.10
CA SER A 22 -0.01 12.92 19.70
C SER A 22 1.10 12.16 18.98
N ALA A 23 2.19 11.87 19.68
CA ALA A 23 3.36 11.21 19.11
C ALA A 23 4.06 10.37 20.19
N ARG A 24 4.75 9.30 19.76
CA ARG A 24 5.77 8.69 20.61
C ARG A 24 7.07 9.50 20.47
N PHE A 25 7.47 10.13 21.56
CA PHE A 25 8.76 10.80 21.69
C PHE A 25 9.78 9.77 22.17
N ASP A 26 10.77 9.49 21.32
CA ASP A 26 11.81 8.48 21.52
C ASP A 26 13.23 9.02 21.26
N GLY A 27 13.36 10.36 21.14
CA GLY A 27 14.59 11.10 20.89
C GLY A 27 15.12 11.02 19.44
N LYS A 28 14.41 10.33 18.55
CA LYS A 28 14.88 10.05 17.18
C LYS A 28 14.43 11.11 16.17
N GLU A 29 14.67 10.82 14.89
CA GLU A 29 14.46 11.72 13.76
C GLU A 29 13.03 12.28 13.68
N THR A 30 12.02 11.43 13.87
CA THR A 30 10.61 11.84 13.84
C THR A 30 10.30 12.88 14.91
N GLU A 31 10.76 12.69 16.14
CA GLU A 31 10.57 13.68 17.19
C GLU A 31 11.23 15.02 16.85
N ARG A 32 12.48 15.01 16.38
CA ARG A 32 13.17 16.25 15.99
C ARG A 32 12.43 16.99 14.88
N LEU A 33 11.89 16.25 13.91
CA LEU A 33 11.09 16.80 12.81
C LEU A 33 9.83 17.46 13.36
N PHE A 34 9.05 16.77 14.20
CA PHE A 34 7.79 17.32 14.70
C PHE A 34 7.97 18.42 15.74
N ARG A 35 9.08 18.46 16.48
CA ARG A 35 9.45 19.63 17.29
C ARG A 35 9.75 20.85 16.43
N GLN A 36 10.37 20.69 15.27
CA GLN A 36 10.55 21.79 14.30
C GLN A 36 9.21 22.24 13.70
N VAL A 37 8.34 21.30 13.32
CA VAL A 37 6.98 21.60 12.83
C VAL A 37 6.19 22.39 13.88
N TYR A 38 6.22 21.93 15.13
CA TYR A 38 5.57 22.60 16.26
C TYR A 38 6.08 24.04 16.43
N LYS A 39 7.40 24.23 16.38
CA LYS A 39 8.01 25.57 16.47
C LYS A 39 7.55 26.48 15.33
N ILE A 40 7.56 26.01 14.09
CA ILE A 40 7.09 26.77 12.92
C ILE A 40 5.63 27.21 13.11
N LEU A 41 4.76 26.29 13.53
CA LEU A 41 3.34 26.59 13.76
C LEU A 41 3.14 27.59 14.91
N LYS A 42 3.92 27.46 15.99
CA LYS A 42 3.91 28.41 17.12
C LYS A 42 4.38 29.80 16.72
N ASP A 43 5.47 29.89 15.97
CA ASP A 43 6.04 31.16 15.48
C ASP A 43 5.05 31.88 14.53
N LEU A 44 4.13 31.14 13.91
CA LEU A 44 3.03 31.63 13.07
C LEU A 44 1.70 31.77 13.81
N ASN A 45 1.69 31.83 15.16
CA ASN A 45 0.50 32.03 16.00
C ASN A 45 -0.59 30.94 15.93
N TYR A 46 -0.29 29.72 15.46
CA TYR A 46 -1.25 28.60 15.55
C TYR A 46 -1.40 28.11 16.99
N SER A 47 -2.65 27.78 17.36
CA SER A 47 -2.94 27.21 18.68
C SER A 47 -2.62 25.72 18.71
N VAL A 48 -1.33 25.38 18.76
CA VAL A 48 -0.86 23.99 18.85
C VAL A 48 -0.32 23.64 20.24
N LEU A 49 -0.54 22.40 20.67
CA LEU A 49 -0.10 21.83 21.94
C LEU A 49 0.82 20.63 21.66
N MET A 50 1.92 20.52 22.41
CA MET A 50 2.85 19.39 22.37
C MET A 50 3.42 19.20 23.77
N VAL A 51 3.55 17.96 24.23
CA VAL A 51 4.17 17.66 25.53
C VAL A 51 5.70 17.70 25.37
N GLU A 52 6.40 18.47 26.21
CA GLU A 52 7.86 18.56 26.19
C GLU A 52 8.48 17.47 27.08
N GLU A 53 9.60 16.86 26.65
CA GLU A 53 10.36 15.94 27.50
C GLU A 53 11.03 16.74 28.63
N GLY A 54 10.82 16.34 29.90
CA GLY A 54 11.56 16.91 31.03
C GLY A 54 10.82 17.02 32.36
N ALA A 55 9.49 16.88 32.41
CA ALA A 55 8.76 16.89 33.68
C ALA A 55 8.52 15.45 34.17
N GLY A 56 9.47 14.92 34.95
CA GLY A 56 9.22 13.72 35.75
C GLY A 56 7.93 13.88 36.55
N GLY A 57 6.99 12.95 36.39
CA GLY A 57 5.72 12.92 37.11
C GLY A 57 4.49 13.45 36.35
N ASP A 58 4.63 14.50 35.53
CA ASP A 58 3.47 15.29 35.03
C ASP A 58 3.10 15.07 33.54
N PHE A 59 3.78 14.14 32.85
CA PHE A 59 3.49 13.81 31.44
C PHE A 59 2.03 13.39 31.23
N GLY A 60 1.49 12.65 32.20
CA GLY A 60 0.11 12.18 32.16
C GLY A 60 -0.93 13.28 32.37
N ASP A 61 -0.70 14.14 33.34
CA ASP A 61 -1.62 15.22 33.68
C ASP A 61 -1.68 16.28 32.57
N SER A 62 -0.55 16.58 31.94
CA SER A 62 -0.48 17.46 30.76
C SER A 62 -1.29 16.90 29.58
N THR A 63 -1.15 15.59 29.31
CA THR A 63 -1.89 14.90 28.25
C THR A 63 -3.39 14.93 28.50
N ALA A 64 -3.83 14.65 29.74
CA ALA A 64 -5.23 14.70 30.13
C ALA A 64 -5.83 16.13 30.00
N ILE A 65 -5.07 17.15 30.39
CA ILE A 65 -5.46 18.55 30.22
C ILE A 65 -5.62 18.89 28.74
N PHE A 66 -4.69 18.50 27.88
CA PHE A 66 -4.73 18.80 26.44
C PHE A 66 -5.90 18.11 25.75
N LEU A 67 -6.14 16.82 26.01
CA LEU A 67 -7.30 16.10 25.49
C LEU A 67 -8.63 16.72 25.97
N GLY A 68 -8.71 17.12 27.24
CA GLY A 68 -9.86 17.84 27.78
C GLY A 68 -10.11 19.19 27.11
N ARG A 69 -9.04 19.91 26.73
CA ARG A 69 -9.13 21.15 25.96
C ARG A 69 -9.57 20.92 24.52
N LEU A 70 -8.99 19.94 23.82
CA LEU A 70 -9.40 19.58 22.46
C LEU A 70 -10.90 19.27 22.41
N ARG A 71 -11.40 18.45 23.34
CA ARG A 71 -12.83 18.14 23.43
C ARG A 71 -13.69 19.40 23.60
N LYS A 72 -13.32 20.28 24.53
CA LYS A 72 -14.09 21.52 24.82
C LYS A 72 -14.07 22.51 23.66
N ARG A 73 -12.97 22.59 22.91
CA ARG A 73 -12.74 23.58 21.86
C ARG A 73 -12.96 23.05 20.45
N LYS A 74 -13.48 21.82 20.31
CA LYS A 74 -13.57 21.11 19.01
C LYS A 74 -12.23 21.16 18.26
N GLY A 75 -11.15 20.89 18.97
CA GLY A 75 -9.81 20.86 18.42
C GLY A 75 -9.56 19.63 17.55
N VAL A 76 -8.33 19.50 17.05
CA VAL A 76 -7.87 18.40 16.20
C VAL A 76 -6.69 17.70 16.86
N MET A 77 -6.76 16.38 16.99
CA MET A 77 -5.61 15.57 17.41
C MET A 77 -4.73 15.24 16.19
N LEU A 78 -3.52 15.78 16.20
CA LEU A 78 -2.48 15.61 15.18
C LEU A 78 -1.70 14.33 15.48
N SER A 79 -2.11 13.21 14.88
CA SER A 79 -1.63 11.86 15.23
C SER A 79 -0.42 11.48 14.40
N VAL A 80 0.79 11.54 14.99
CA VAL A 80 2.05 11.18 14.33
C VAL A 80 2.18 9.66 14.24
N CYS A 81 1.66 9.13 13.14
CA CYS A 81 1.47 7.72 12.86
C CYS A 81 2.78 7.06 12.44
N SER A 82 3.57 6.64 13.44
CA SER A 82 4.67 5.70 13.29
C SER A 82 4.20 4.25 13.39
N TRP A 83 5.06 3.28 13.12
CA TRP A 83 4.70 1.86 13.12
C TRP A 83 4.27 1.31 14.50
N HIS A 84 4.64 1.99 15.58
CA HIS A 84 4.23 1.67 16.95
C HIS A 84 3.09 2.56 17.47
N TYR A 85 2.59 3.47 16.63
CA TYR A 85 1.58 4.42 17.06
C TYR A 85 0.31 3.67 17.47
N GLY A 86 -0.21 3.99 18.66
CA GLY A 86 -1.36 3.30 19.25
C GLY A 86 -1.07 1.91 19.86
N GLU A 87 0.19 1.50 20.02
CA GLU A 87 0.55 0.30 20.79
C GLU A 87 0.21 0.46 22.28
N ILE A 88 -0.46 -0.55 22.86
CA ILE A 88 -0.76 -0.63 24.29
C ILE A 88 0.53 -0.89 25.06
N THR A 89 0.78 -0.10 26.10
CA THR A 89 1.93 -0.28 27.00
C THR A 89 1.44 -0.30 28.45
N ASN A 90 2.34 -0.49 29.41
CA ASN A 90 2.02 -0.33 30.84
C ASN A 90 1.75 1.13 31.25
N SER A 91 1.92 2.11 30.35
CA SER A 91 1.63 3.52 30.61
C SER A 91 0.15 3.82 30.40
N LYS A 92 -0.48 4.45 31.39
CA LYS A 92 -1.85 5.01 31.29
C LYS A 92 -1.95 6.21 30.35
N TYR A 93 -0.81 6.77 29.94
CA TYR A 93 -0.70 7.94 29.09
C TYR A 93 0.18 7.56 27.91
N SER A 94 -0.43 6.87 26.96
CA SER A 94 0.19 6.37 25.73
C SER A 94 -0.66 6.78 24.53
N SER A 95 -0.07 6.73 23.32
CA SER A 95 -0.80 7.02 22.08
C SER A 95 -2.06 6.17 21.92
N TYR A 96 -2.10 4.95 22.49
CA TYR A 96 -3.31 4.12 22.48
C TYR A 96 -4.45 4.77 23.27
N GLU A 97 -4.19 5.21 24.50
CA GLU A 97 -5.20 5.84 25.36
C GLU A 97 -5.62 7.22 24.82
N GLU A 98 -4.71 7.94 24.15
CA GLU A 98 -5.02 9.19 23.44
C GLU A 98 -5.99 8.94 22.27
N VAL A 99 -5.71 7.95 21.41
CA VAL A 99 -6.60 7.55 20.30
C VAL A 99 -7.95 7.06 20.82
N LYS A 100 -7.95 6.28 21.89
CA LYS A 100 -9.17 5.78 22.53
C LYS A 100 -10.03 6.92 23.06
N PHE A 101 -9.41 7.88 23.72
CA PHE A 101 -10.09 9.07 24.23
C PHE A 101 -10.65 9.92 23.09
N ALA A 102 -9.85 10.19 22.06
CA ALA A 102 -10.26 10.99 20.92
C ALA A 102 -11.44 10.36 20.17
N HIS A 103 -11.36 9.06 19.87
CA HIS A 103 -12.44 8.32 19.23
C HIS A 103 -13.71 8.27 20.10
N GLY A 104 -13.58 7.98 21.39
CA GLY A 104 -14.72 7.92 22.32
C GLY A 104 -15.40 9.26 22.61
N HIS A 105 -14.76 10.38 22.25
CA HIS A 105 -15.26 11.73 22.48
C HIS A 105 -15.45 12.56 21.20
N ASP A 106 -15.42 11.91 20.03
CA ASP A 106 -15.64 12.56 18.72
C ASP A 106 -14.69 13.75 18.48
N ILE A 107 -13.43 13.59 18.88
CA ILE A 107 -12.37 14.56 18.61
C ILE A 107 -11.81 14.26 17.21
N ASP A 108 -11.80 15.27 16.34
CA ASP A 108 -11.23 15.14 15.00
C ASP A 108 -9.78 14.66 15.07
N ILE A 109 -9.48 13.60 14.32
CA ILE A 109 -8.14 13.07 14.19
C ILE A 109 -7.59 13.48 12.82
N LEU A 110 -6.41 14.11 12.80
CA LEU A 110 -5.63 14.30 11.57
C LEU A 110 -4.43 13.36 11.63
N PRO A 111 -4.45 12.24 10.89
CA PRO A 111 -3.32 11.34 10.84
C PRO A 111 -2.16 11.97 10.06
N LEU A 112 -0.97 11.91 10.62
CA LEU A 112 0.29 12.39 10.06
C LEU A 112 1.17 11.16 9.83
N ARG A 113 1.18 10.64 8.60
CA ARG A 113 1.85 9.39 8.25
C ARG A 113 3.36 9.62 8.20
N VAL A 114 4.09 8.91 9.05
CA VAL A 114 5.57 8.94 9.08
C VAL A 114 6.19 7.57 8.84
N CYS A 115 5.41 6.50 8.90
CA CYS A 115 5.84 5.16 8.55
C CYS A 115 5.33 4.70 7.18
N ASP A 116 6.04 3.75 6.60
CA ASP A 116 5.60 3.02 5.42
C ASP A 116 4.44 2.07 5.74
N ASP A 117 3.94 1.37 4.72
CA ASP A 117 2.84 0.42 4.86
C ASP A 117 3.15 -0.66 5.92
N PRO A 118 2.14 -1.17 6.64
CA PRO A 118 0.70 -1.02 6.41
C PRO A 118 0.08 0.35 6.84
N TRP A 119 -1.05 0.72 6.23
CA TRP A 119 -1.84 1.92 6.56
C TRP A 119 -3.33 1.57 6.80
N PRO A 120 -3.94 1.97 7.94
CA PRO A 120 -3.32 2.65 9.09
C PRO A 120 -2.21 1.81 9.74
N PRO A 121 -1.37 2.40 10.61
CA PRO A 121 -0.31 1.65 11.28
C PRO A 121 -0.88 0.44 12.02
N GLU A 122 -0.19 -0.68 11.93
CA GLU A 122 -0.46 -1.90 12.71
C GLU A 122 0.51 -1.94 13.91
N PRO A 123 0.12 -1.39 15.08
CA PRO A 123 0.98 -1.44 16.25
C PRO A 123 1.19 -2.89 16.69
N PRO A 124 2.33 -3.21 17.33
CA PRO A 124 2.56 -4.51 17.93
C PRO A 124 1.39 -4.94 18.83
N SER A 125 0.85 -6.12 18.54
CA SER A 125 -0.31 -6.68 19.23
C SER A 125 -0.34 -8.21 19.07
N GLY A 126 -1.29 -8.88 19.73
CA GLY A 126 -1.56 -10.32 19.57
C GLY A 126 -1.10 -11.17 20.76
N PRO A 127 -1.29 -12.51 20.71
CA PRO A 127 -1.18 -13.39 21.88
C PRO A 127 0.16 -13.36 22.62
N GLU A 128 1.24 -13.04 21.90
CA GLU A 128 2.60 -12.95 22.42
C GLU A 128 2.96 -11.55 22.95
N HIS A 129 2.07 -10.57 22.78
CA HIS A 129 2.30 -9.19 23.23
C HIS A 129 2.06 -9.07 24.75
N PRO A 130 2.96 -8.42 25.52
CA PRO A 130 2.86 -8.37 26.98
C PRO A 130 1.59 -7.71 27.51
N TYR A 131 1.01 -6.75 26.76
CA TYR A 131 -0.13 -5.96 27.20
C TYR A 131 -1.37 -6.04 26.30
N ASP A 132 -1.25 -6.61 25.09
CA ASP A 132 -2.34 -6.63 24.10
C ASP A 132 -2.52 -7.99 23.44
N LYS A 133 -2.89 -8.97 24.28
CA LYS A 133 -3.08 -10.36 23.84
C LYS A 133 -4.19 -10.55 22.82
N GLU A 134 -5.14 -9.62 22.77
CA GLU A 134 -6.38 -9.70 22.00
C GLU A 134 -6.40 -8.82 20.74
N GLY A 135 -5.33 -8.05 20.47
CA GLY A 135 -5.27 -7.19 19.28
C GLY A 135 -6.14 -5.92 19.37
N LYS A 136 -6.37 -5.41 20.58
CA LYS A 136 -7.21 -4.22 20.82
C LYS A 136 -6.63 -2.96 20.21
N ALA A 137 -5.30 -2.83 20.21
CA ALA A 137 -4.60 -1.69 19.65
C ALA A 137 -4.88 -1.54 18.15
N GLU A 138 -4.74 -2.63 17.42
CA GLU A 138 -4.99 -2.71 15.98
C GLU A 138 -6.46 -2.39 15.66
N GLY A 139 -7.40 -3.04 16.37
CA GLY A 139 -8.82 -2.83 16.16
C GLY A 139 -9.27 -1.38 16.43
N LEU A 140 -8.77 -0.75 17.50
CA LEU A 140 -9.09 0.63 17.83
C LEU A 140 -8.55 1.61 16.78
N LEU A 141 -7.30 1.42 16.33
CA LEU A 141 -6.73 2.28 15.29
C LEU A 141 -7.47 2.15 13.97
N ALA A 142 -7.87 0.94 13.58
CA ALA A 142 -8.66 0.75 12.37
C ALA A 142 -10.03 1.48 12.43
N LEU A 143 -10.60 1.64 13.62
CA LEU A 143 -11.84 2.39 13.84
C LEU A 143 -11.61 3.91 13.90
N ALA A 144 -10.57 4.35 14.61
CA ALA A 144 -10.27 5.76 14.82
C ALA A 144 -9.57 6.41 13.62
N ILE A 145 -8.79 5.63 12.88
CA ILE A 145 -8.04 6.00 11.69
C ILE A 145 -8.28 4.97 10.58
N PRO A 146 -9.48 4.91 9.99
CA PRO A 146 -9.75 3.94 8.93
C PRO A 146 -8.86 4.21 7.69
N PRO A 147 -8.55 3.19 6.87
CA PRO A 147 -7.78 3.37 5.63
C PRO A 147 -8.34 4.42 4.66
N SER A 148 -9.63 4.74 4.78
CA SER A 148 -10.33 5.76 3.99
C SER A 148 -10.11 7.19 4.49
N GLN A 149 -9.59 7.39 5.71
CA GLN A 149 -9.39 8.71 6.28
C GLN A 149 -8.27 9.46 5.56
N ILE A 150 -8.52 10.73 5.25
CA ILE A 150 -7.53 11.62 4.67
C ILE A 150 -6.43 11.87 5.71
N TYR A 151 -5.19 11.60 5.33
CA TYR A 151 -4.00 11.84 6.14
C TYR A 151 -3.02 12.78 5.43
N VAL A 152 -2.07 13.31 6.19
CA VAL A 152 -0.92 14.04 5.63
C VAL A 152 0.24 13.06 5.51
N ASP A 153 0.73 12.83 4.29
CA ASP A 153 1.93 12.01 4.08
C ASP A 153 3.19 12.83 4.38
N CYS A 154 3.79 12.59 5.54
CA CYS A 154 4.96 13.32 6.02
C CYS A 154 6.28 12.67 5.58
N ARG A 155 6.25 11.53 4.89
CA ARG A 155 7.46 10.78 4.51
C ARG A 155 8.30 11.57 3.51
N GLY A 156 9.58 11.75 3.82
CA GLY A 156 10.53 12.50 2.99
C GLY A 156 10.20 13.99 2.86
N LYS A 157 9.33 14.54 3.70
CA LYS A 157 8.95 15.95 3.70
C LYS A 157 9.68 16.70 4.81
N ASP A 158 10.06 17.94 4.52
CA ASP A 158 10.65 18.82 5.52
C ASP A 158 9.60 19.41 6.47
N ALA A 159 10.07 19.99 7.59
CA ALA A 159 9.21 20.55 8.63
C ALA A 159 8.29 21.69 8.12
N HIS A 160 8.75 22.49 7.16
CA HIS A 160 7.98 23.61 6.64
C HIS A 160 6.81 23.13 5.80
N TRP A 161 7.06 22.14 4.94
CA TRP A 161 6.01 21.51 4.13
C TRP A 161 4.93 20.86 5.02
N ILE A 162 5.34 20.13 6.06
CA ILE A 162 4.41 19.48 7.00
C ILE A 162 3.60 20.53 7.75
N ALA A 163 4.24 21.60 8.23
CA ALA A 163 3.55 22.70 8.90
C ALA A 163 2.50 23.35 7.99
N ALA A 164 2.79 23.55 6.71
CA ALA A 164 1.83 24.09 5.74
C ALA A 164 0.57 23.22 5.61
N ARG A 165 0.73 21.89 5.51
CA ARG A 165 -0.42 20.96 5.42
C ARG A 165 -1.23 20.89 6.71
N ILE A 166 -0.59 20.98 7.87
CA ILE A 166 -1.29 21.03 9.17
C ILE A 166 -2.06 22.35 9.28
N ALA A 167 -1.45 23.47 8.90
CA ALA A 167 -2.07 24.79 8.90
C ALA A 167 -3.37 24.81 8.08
N GLU A 168 -3.36 24.25 6.86
CA GLU A 168 -4.56 24.13 6.02
C GLU A 168 -5.73 23.44 6.72
N LYS A 169 -5.45 22.43 7.56
CA LYS A 169 -6.46 21.66 8.28
C LYS A 169 -6.95 22.37 9.53
N LEU A 170 -6.07 23.06 10.24
CA LEU A 170 -6.45 23.84 11.42
C LEU A 170 -7.20 25.14 11.06
N TYR A 171 -7.03 25.65 9.84
CA TYR A 171 -7.67 26.89 9.37
C TYR A 171 -9.07 26.69 8.78
N GLN A 172 -9.57 25.45 8.65
CA GLN A 172 -10.92 25.21 8.14
C GLN A 172 -11.95 25.85 9.08
N LYS A 173 -12.59 26.94 8.64
CA LYS A 173 -13.71 27.58 9.35
C LYS A 173 -14.78 26.54 9.66
N PRO A 174 -15.38 26.54 10.87
CA PRO A 174 -16.50 25.66 11.16
C PRO A 174 -17.61 25.91 10.16
N THR A 175 -18.01 24.89 9.40
CA THR A 175 -19.27 24.90 8.66
C THR A 175 -20.40 24.97 9.67
N GLU A 176 -21.12 26.08 9.70
CA GLU A 176 -22.38 26.20 10.43
C GLU A 176 -23.36 25.14 9.91
N ALA A 177 -23.85 24.32 10.83
CA ALA A 177 -24.86 23.31 10.56
C ALA A 177 -26.14 24.00 10.07
N ALA A 178 -26.58 23.64 8.87
CA ALA A 178 -27.89 23.98 8.34
C ALA A 178 -28.98 23.50 9.30
N HIS A 179 -29.50 24.42 10.12
CA HIS A 179 -30.78 24.28 10.77
C HIS A 179 -31.84 24.83 9.82
N SER A 180 -32.76 23.94 9.45
CA SER A 180 -34.02 24.19 8.78
C SER A 180 -34.86 25.27 9.48
N GLY A 181 -35.41 26.21 8.70
CA GLY A 181 -36.53 27.08 9.09
C GLY A 181 -36.74 28.28 8.13
N PRO A 182 -37.95 28.55 7.59
CA PRO A 182 -38.13 29.29 6.34
C PRO A 182 -38.52 30.77 6.54
N SER A 183 -38.16 31.61 5.54
CA SER A 183 -38.73 32.94 5.20
C SER A 183 -37.70 33.71 4.36
N SER A 184 -37.97 34.48 3.30
CA SER A 184 -39.11 34.75 2.44
C SER A 184 -38.59 35.69 1.33
N SER A 185 -39.10 35.56 0.08
CA SER A 185 -39.10 36.59 -0.99
C SER A 185 -37.73 37.10 -1.53
N ALA A 186 -37.50 37.50 -2.78
CA ALA A 186 -38.24 37.58 -4.04
C ALA A 186 -37.23 37.88 -5.17
N ALA A 187 -37.69 37.73 -6.42
CA ALA A 187 -37.29 38.45 -7.64
C ALA A 187 -36.08 37.96 -8.47
N ALA A 188 -36.42 37.10 -9.44
CA ALA A 188 -36.16 37.15 -10.90
C ALA A 188 -35.06 38.07 -11.48
N ALA A 189 -34.22 37.50 -12.38
CA ALA A 189 -33.96 38.01 -13.74
C ALA A 189 -33.10 37.02 -14.58
N THR A 190 -33.73 36.47 -15.63
CA THR A 190 -33.29 36.26 -17.03
C THR A 190 -31.78 36.20 -17.41
N GLY A 191 -31.34 35.12 -18.07
CA GLY A 191 -29.97 34.89 -18.63
C GLY A 191 -29.72 35.60 -19.98
N PRO A 192 -29.01 34.99 -20.97
CA PRO A 192 -27.98 33.93 -20.95
C PRO A 192 -26.65 34.40 -21.63
N GLU A 193 -25.52 33.70 -21.43
CA GLU A 193 -24.47 33.63 -22.46
C GLU A 193 -23.42 32.53 -22.23
N VAL A 194 -23.10 31.86 -23.32
CA VAL A 194 -22.09 30.80 -23.48
C VAL A 194 -20.71 31.41 -23.59
N LYS A 195 -19.70 30.86 -22.89
CA LYS A 195 -18.31 30.86 -23.35
C LYS A 195 -17.57 29.62 -22.85
N ALA A 196 -17.10 28.83 -23.82
CA ALA A 196 -16.14 27.76 -23.63
C ALA A 196 -14.79 28.31 -23.15
N SER A 197 -14.13 27.60 -22.23
CA SER A 197 -12.69 27.70 -22.07
C SER A 197 -12.10 26.32 -21.74
N ALA A 198 -10.94 26.08 -22.35
CA ALA A 198 -10.22 24.82 -22.38
C ALA A 198 -9.78 24.37 -20.99
N GLY A 199 -10.12 23.13 -20.64
CA GLY A 199 -9.67 22.46 -19.43
C GLY A 199 -8.25 21.92 -19.60
N ALA A 200 -7.34 22.44 -18.78
CA ALA A 200 -5.96 22.04 -18.66
C ALA A 200 -5.82 20.59 -18.15
N SER A 201 -4.92 19.84 -18.80
CA SER A 201 -4.45 18.53 -18.40
C SER A 201 -3.83 18.57 -17.00
N SER A 202 -4.36 17.78 -16.06
CA SER A 202 -3.73 17.51 -14.78
C SER A 202 -2.99 16.16 -14.84
N PRO A 203 -1.73 16.08 -14.37
CA PRO A 203 -0.98 14.84 -14.38
C PRO A 203 -1.45 13.94 -13.22
N ILE A 204 -1.93 12.74 -13.57
CA ILE A 204 -2.29 11.69 -12.61
C ILE A 204 -1.00 10.98 -12.18
N LEU A 205 -0.60 11.15 -10.92
CA LEU A 205 0.47 10.36 -10.29
C LEU A 205 -0.03 8.95 -10.03
N ALA A 206 0.31 8.01 -10.91
CA ALA A 206 0.17 6.58 -10.68
C ALA A 206 1.28 6.12 -9.69
N GLY A 207 0.87 5.67 -8.50
CA GLY A 207 1.75 4.94 -7.60
C GLY A 207 1.88 3.45 -8.00
N PRO A 208 2.88 2.73 -7.48
CA PRO A 208 3.09 1.32 -7.79
C PRO A 208 1.88 0.49 -7.35
N ILE A 209 1.38 -0.34 -8.26
CA ILE A 209 0.25 -1.24 -8.06
C ILE A 209 0.73 -2.39 -7.16
N ALA A 210 0.38 -2.37 -5.88
CA ALA A 210 0.55 -3.51 -4.99
C ALA A 210 -0.37 -4.66 -5.44
N PRO A 211 0.08 -5.93 -5.44
CA PRO A 211 -0.80 -7.06 -5.65
C PRO A 211 -1.79 -7.16 -4.48
N ALA A 212 -3.07 -7.05 -4.78
CA ALA A 212 -4.13 -7.31 -3.82
C ALA A 212 -4.07 -8.79 -3.35
N LEU A 213 -3.77 -9.00 -2.08
CA LEU A 213 -3.96 -10.27 -1.38
C LEU A 213 -5.44 -10.67 -1.46
N ARG A 214 -5.78 -11.60 -2.36
CA ARG A 214 -7.08 -12.29 -2.36
C ARG A 214 -7.09 -13.33 -1.24
N LYS A 215 -8.14 -13.31 -0.41
CA LYS A 215 -8.59 -14.49 0.33
C LYS A 215 -8.99 -15.56 -0.70
N ALA A 216 -8.25 -16.66 -0.73
CA ALA A 216 -8.64 -17.84 -1.49
C ALA A 216 -9.89 -18.45 -0.85
N LYS A 217 -11.01 -18.41 -1.59
CA LYS A 217 -12.01 -19.46 -1.52
C LYS A 217 -11.57 -20.53 -2.51
N GLU A 218 -11.57 -21.77 -2.03
CA GLU A 218 -11.29 -22.98 -2.78
C GLU A 218 -12.14 -23.04 -4.05
N SER A 219 -11.48 -23.13 -5.21
CA SER A 219 -12.02 -23.83 -6.38
C SER A 219 -10.86 -24.19 -7.30
N GLU A 220 -10.71 -25.51 -7.47
CA GLU A 220 -10.15 -26.28 -8.58
C GLU A 220 -9.09 -25.66 -9.49
N ALA A 221 -7.89 -26.24 -9.37
CA ALA A 221 -6.86 -26.50 -10.38
C ALA A 221 -7.05 -25.91 -11.79
N VAL A 222 -6.15 -25.00 -12.15
CA VAL A 222 -5.40 -25.07 -13.40
C VAL A 222 -3.92 -24.78 -13.06
N ALA A 223 -3.13 -25.84 -13.03
CA ALA A 223 -1.68 -25.77 -13.04
C ALA A 223 -1.22 -25.57 -14.49
N ASP A 224 -1.03 -24.31 -14.88
CA ASP A 224 -0.30 -23.87 -16.06
C ASP A 224 -0.24 -22.35 -15.90
N THR A 225 0.88 -21.72 -15.53
CA THR A 225 2.09 -21.63 -16.31
C THR A 225 3.31 -21.57 -15.40
N ALA A 226 4.22 -22.52 -15.57
CA ALA A 226 5.59 -22.38 -15.13
C ALA A 226 6.20 -21.16 -15.84
N ALA A 227 6.50 -20.10 -15.09
CA ALA A 227 7.66 -19.28 -15.40
C ALA A 227 8.83 -20.27 -15.43
N GLY A 228 9.32 -20.57 -16.64
CA GLY A 228 10.38 -21.53 -16.85
C GLY A 228 11.55 -21.14 -15.95
N GLU A 229 11.86 -22.01 -14.99
CA GLU A 229 13.10 -21.92 -14.24
C GLU A 229 14.23 -21.81 -15.26
N PRO A 230 15.00 -20.70 -15.31
CA PRO A 230 16.22 -20.73 -16.07
C PRO A 230 17.06 -21.87 -15.49
N LYS A 231 17.52 -22.77 -16.36
CA LYS A 231 18.49 -23.84 -16.04
C LYS A 231 19.83 -23.19 -15.64
N VAL A 232 19.86 -22.55 -14.48
CA VAL A 232 21.09 -22.21 -13.78
C VAL A 232 21.34 -23.40 -12.86
N ALA A 233 22.50 -24.06 -13.05
CA ALA A 233 22.90 -25.16 -12.18
C ALA A 233 22.75 -24.71 -10.72
N ALA A 234 22.04 -25.51 -9.92
CA ALA A 234 21.86 -25.25 -8.50
C ALA A 234 23.22 -24.91 -7.88
N PRO A 235 23.40 -23.71 -7.30
CA PRO A 235 24.64 -23.42 -6.59
C PRO A 235 24.78 -24.45 -5.47
N SER A 236 25.95 -25.09 -5.41
CA SER A 236 26.26 -26.10 -4.41
C SER A 236 25.99 -25.56 -3.01
N CYS A 237 25.00 -26.14 -2.32
CA CYS A 237 24.66 -25.78 -0.95
C CYS A 237 25.89 -25.97 -0.03
N PRO A 238 26.19 -25.02 0.87
CA PRO A 238 27.18 -25.23 1.91
C PRO A 238 26.72 -26.34 2.86
N SER A 239 27.69 -27.10 3.38
CA SER A 239 27.55 -28.33 4.17
C SER A 239 26.40 -28.33 5.19
N SER A 240 25.43 -29.25 5.00
CA SER A 240 24.35 -29.54 5.95
C SER A 240 24.87 -30.22 7.21
N SER A 241 24.25 -29.93 8.36
CA SER A 241 24.38 -30.74 9.59
C SER A 241 23.67 -32.09 9.50
N SER A 242 22.80 -32.26 8.49
CA SER A 242 22.01 -33.45 8.20
C SER A 242 22.87 -34.52 7.52
N SER A 243 22.61 -35.80 7.81
CA SER A 243 23.32 -36.90 7.15
C SER A 243 22.97 -36.95 5.65
N PRO A 244 23.84 -37.52 4.78
CA PRO A 244 23.50 -37.68 3.36
C PRO A 244 22.18 -38.43 3.11
N ALA A 245 21.79 -39.32 4.02
CA ALA A 245 20.51 -40.02 3.96
C ALA A 245 19.32 -39.08 4.25
N ASP A 246 19.45 -38.20 5.25
CA ASP A 246 18.41 -37.22 5.59
C ASP A 246 18.21 -36.20 4.46
N VAL A 247 19.30 -35.76 3.82
CA VAL A 247 19.24 -34.86 2.66
C VAL A 247 18.49 -35.53 1.49
N ALA A 248 18.79 -36.81 1.21
CA ALA A 248 18.10 -37.56 0.16
C ALA A 248 16.61 -37.77 0.47
N GLU A 249 16.27 -38.06 1.74
CA GLU A 249 14.89 -38.24 2.17
C GLU A 249 14.12 -36.91 2.12
N ALA A 250 14.70 -35.81 2.60
CA ALA A 250 14.10 -34.48 2.51
C ALA A 250 13.84 -34.08 1.06
N LYS A 251 14.78 -34.38 0.16
CA LYS A 251 14.60 -34.15 -1.29
C LYS A 251 13.44 -34.98 -1.84
N ALA A 252 13.29 -36.25 -1.45
CA ALA A 252 12.17 -37.08 -1.92
C ALA A 252 10.81 -36.51 -1.49
N TRP A 253 10.70 -35.99 -0.26
CA TRP A 253 9.50 -35.27 0.20
C TRP A 253 9.26 -33.96 -0.56
N TYR A 254 10.32 -33.21 -0.85
CA TYR A 254 10.22 -32.02 -1.68
C TYR A 254 9.74 -32.34 -3.11
N ASP A 255 10.29 -33.36 -3.75
CA ASP A 255 9.91 -33.81 -5.09
C ASP A 255 8.44 -34.30 -5.13
N LEU A 256 7.97 -34.94 -4.06
CA LEU A 256 6.55 -35.32 -3.91
C LEU A 256 5.66 -34.07 -3.84
N GLY A 257 6.09 -33.03 -3.13
CA GLY A 257 5.41 -31.74 -3.10
C GLY A 257 5.35 -31.08 -4.49
N LEU A 258 6.44 -31.12 -5.27
CA LEU A 258 6.44 -30.60 -6.64
C LEU A 258 5.39 -31.30 -7.53
N GLN A 259 5.14 -32.59 -7.32
CA GLN A 259 4.12 -33.37 -8.04
C GLN A 259 2.67 -33.08 -7.59
N GLY A 260 2.48 -32.22 -6.59
CA GLY A 260 1.17 -31.89 -6.03
C GLY A 260 0.83 -32.66 -4.74
N GLY A 261 1.74 -33.52 -4.26
CA GLY A 261 1.51 -34.48 -3.18
C GLY A 261 1.50 -35.92 -3.69
N GLY A 262 1.09 -36.85 -2.85
CA GLY A 262 0.94 -38.26 -3.22
C GLY A 262 0.99 -39.20 -2.02
N GLU A 263 1.05 -40.50 -2.30
CA GLU A 263 1.10 -41.52 -1.26
C GLU A 263 2.53 -41.87 -0.85
N ARG A 264 2.82 -41.84 0.44
CA ARG A 264 4.11 -42.28 1.01
C ARG A 264 3.84 -42.94 2.37
N ASN A 265 4.48 -44.07 2.63
CA ASN A 265 4.28 -44.86 3.86
C ASN A 265 2.80 -45.23 4.12
N GLY A 266 2.02 -45.50 3.07
CA GLY A 266 0.60 -45.88 3.16
C GLY A 266 -0.33 -44.73 3.59
N LYS A 267 0.13 -43.48 3.49
CA LYS A 267 -0.66 -42.28 3.78
C LYS A 267 -0.59 -41.30 2.61
N SER A 268 -1.73 -40.69 2.29
CA SER A 268 -1.79 -39.60 1.32
C SER A 268 -1.32 -38.31 1.96
N HIS A 269 -0.47 -37.58 1.24
CA HIS A 269 0.08 -36.30 1.65
C HIS A 269 -0.22 -35.24 0.61
N THR A 270 -0.69 -34.08 1.06
CA THR A 270 -0.86 -32.90 0.21
C THR A 270 0.49 -32.31 -0.18
N LYS A 271 0.50 -31.45 -1.20
CA LYS A 271 1.65 -30.63 -1.58
C LYS A 271 2.30 -29.92 -0.38
N LYS A 272 1.47 -29.29 0.47
CA LYS A 272 1.90 -28.52 1.63
C LYS A 272 2.54 -29.41 2.71
N GLU A 273 1.90 -30.53 3.02
CA GLU A 273 2.43 -31.50 3.99
C GLU A 273 3.76 -32.09 3.53
N SER A 274 3.90 -32.33 2.22
CA SER A 274 5.15 -32.85 1.65
C SER A 274 6.32 -31.87 1.86
N TYR A 275 6.10 -30.57 1.65
CA TYR A 275 7.13 -29.56 1.96
C TYR A 275 7.40 -29.41 3.45
N VAL A 276 6.38 -29.50 4.31
CA VAL A 276 6.57 -29.49 5.77
C VAL A 276 7.42 -30.68 6.19
N LYS A 277 7.16 -31.88 5.64
CA LYS A 277 7.96 -33.09 5.93
C LYS A 277 9.41 -32.94 5.46
N ALA A 278 9.64 -32.38 4.28
CA ALA A 278 10.99 -32.07 3.83
C ALA A 278 11.74 -31.17 4.82
N LEU A 279 11.07 -30.13 5.34
CA LEU A 279 11.66 -29.16 6.28
C LEU A 279 11.77 -29.67 7.73
N GLU A 280 10.96 -30.65 8.13
CA GLU A 280 11.12 -31.35 9.41
C GLU A 280 12.40 -32.19 9.42
N ILE A 281 12.80 -32.72 8.27
CA ILE A 281 14.00 -33.54 8.08
C ILE A 281 15.22 -32.65 7.85
N ASP A 282 15.13 -31.73 6.88
CA ASP A 282 16.20 -30.78 6.55
C ASP A 282 15.67 -29.35 6.49
N GLU A 283 15.94 -28.59 7.55
CA GLU A 283 15.55 -27.19 7.65
C GLU A 283 16.38 -26.26 6.75
N ASN A 284 17.47 -26.76 6.15
CA ASN A 284 18.32 -26.00 5.23
C ASN A 284 17.84 -26.08 3.77
N HIS A 285 16.70 -26.73 3.50
CA HIS A 285 16.15 -26.86 2.17
C HIS A 285 15.46 -25.56 1.69
N ALA A 286 16.23 -24.63 1.14
CA ALA A 286 15.75 -23.31 0.70
C ALA A 286 14.53 -23.39 -0.25
N CYS A 287 14.54 -24.32 -1.22
CA CYS A 287 13.42 -24.51 -2.15
C CYS A 287 12.11 -24.93 -1.47
N ALA A 288 12.18 -25.79 -0.45
CA ALA A 288 11.00 -26.21 0.31
C ALA A 288 10.44 -25.05 1.14
N TRP A 289 11.29 -24.21 1.72
CA TRP A 289 10.86 -22.98 2.37
C TRP A 289 10.14 -22.04 1.41
N ASN A 290 10.72 -21.75 0.25
CA ASN A 290 10.06 -20.89 -0.75
C ASN A 290 8.69 -21.46 -1.17
N ASN A 291 8.64 -22.75 -1.51
CA ASN A 291 7.41 -23.38 -1.99
C ASN A 291 6.35 -23.54 -0.89
N LEU A 292 6.75 -23.70 0.37
CA LEU A 292 5.83 -23.62 1.50
C LEU A 292 5.27 -22.20 1.66
N GLY A 293 6.10 -21.17 1.44
CA GLY A 293 5.69 -19.77 1.46
C GLY A 293 4.63 -19.45 0.41
N VAL A 294 4.80 -19.96 -0.82
CA VAL A 294 3.82 -19.84 -1.92
C VAL A 294 2.46 -20.43 -1.53
N LEU A 295 2.43 -21.43 -0.64
CA LEU A 295 1.20 -22.07 -0.12
C LEU A 295 0.66 -21.44 1.18
N GLY A 296 1.05 -20.20 1.47
CA GLY A 296 0.59 -19.49 2.67
C GLY A 296 1.41 -19.75 3.94
N GLY A 297 2.52 -20.48 3.86
CA GLY A 297 3.33 -20.90 5.01
C GLY A 297 2.85 -22.21 5.65
N GLY A 298 3.33 -22.55 6.84
CA GLY A 298 3.00 -23.81 7.53
C GLY A 298 3.63 -23.93 8.93
N THR A 299 3.41 -25.06 9.59
CA THR A 299 4.04 -25.37 10.88
C THR A 299 5.15 -26.38 10.66
N VAL A 300 6.38 -26.02 10.99
CA VAL A 300 7.57 -26.88 10.87
C VAL A 300 8.18 -27.04 12.27
N LYS A 301 8.36 -28.28 12.72
CA LYS A 301 8.88 -28.60 14.08
C LYS A 301 8.16 -27.83 15.21
N GLY A 302 6.84 -27.69 15.10
CA GLY A 302 6.00 -27.01 16.09
C GLY A 302 6.01 -25.47 16.02
N LYS A 303 6.81 -24.85 15.13
CA LYS A 303 6.83 -23.41 14.92
C LYS A 303 6.04 -23.01 13.68
N ARG A 304 5.15 -22.03 13.81
CA ARG A 304 4.34 -21.50 12.70
C ARG A 304 5.13 -20.47 11.89
N TYR A 305 5.10 -20.62 10.57
CA TYR A 305 5.69 -19.71 9.59
C TYR A 305 4.60 -19.23 8.63
N ILE A 306 4.53 -17.92 8.41
CA ILE A 306 3.72 -17.31 7.34
C ILE A 306 4.57 -17.18 6.07
N SER A 307 3.94 -16.91 4.91
CA SER A 307 4.62 -16.79 3.60
C SER A 307 5.90 -15.95 3.64
N LYS A 308 5.82 -14.73 4.18
CA LYS A 308 6.97 -13.82 4.31
C LYS A 308 8.13 -14.42 5.10
N ALA A 309 7.83 -15.10 6.21
CA ALA A 309 8.85 -15.75 7.04
C ALA A 309 9.50 -16.93 6.32
N CYS A 310 8.72 -17.67 5.52
CA CYS A 310 9.23 -18.74 4.67
C CYS A 310 10.18 -18.19 3.57
N TYR A 311 9.81 -17.10 2.90
CA TYR A 311 10.69 -16.47 1.89
C TYR A 311 11.97 -15.92 2.50
N MET A 312 11.88 -15.27 3.68
CA MET A 312 13.07 -14.83 4.42
C MET A 312 14.00 -16.00 4.74
N LYS A 313 13.46 -17.15 5.19
CA LYS A 313 14.25 -18.36 5.45
C LYS A 313 14.92 -18.89 4.19
N ALA A 314 14.20 -18.94 3.08
CA ALA A 314 14.77 -19.38 1.80
C ALA A 314 15.95 -18.50 1.36
N VAL A 315 15.82 -17.17 1.48
CA VAL A 315 16.88 -16.22 1.13
C VAL A 315 18.06 -16.24 2.13
N GLU A 316 17.79 -16.44 3.42
CA GLU A 316 18.84 -16.61 4.44
C GLU A 316 19.72 -17.84 4.16
N LEU A 317 19.11 -18.92 3.65
CA LEU A 317 19.79 -20.16 3.31
C LEU A 317 20.51 -20.09 1.96
N ASP A 318 19.88 -19.44 0.97
CA ASP A 318 20.48 -19.19 -0.34
C ASP A 318 20.22 -17.75 -0.79
N VAL A 319 21.25 -16.91 -0.64
CA VAL A 319 21.22 -15.50 -1.00
C VAL A 319 21.09 -15.28 -2.52
N ASN A 320 21.37 -16.29 -3.35
CA ASN A 320 21.26 -16.22 -4.80
C ASN A 320 19.92 -16.77 -5.31
N TYR A 321 18.98 -17.11 -4.41
CA TYR A 321 17.70 -17.68 -4.80
C TYR A 321 16.74 -16.61 -5.33
N VAL A 322 16.76 -16.43 -6.66
CA VAL A 322 16.01 -15.42 -7.40
C VAL A 322 14.51 -15.42 -7.06
N SER A 323 13.84 -16.58 -7.14
CA SER A 323 12.41 -16.68 -6.87
C SER A 323 12.04 -16.33 -5.43
N ALA A 324 12.90 -16.64 -4.46
CA ALA A 324 12.66 -16.30 -3.07
C ALA A 324 12.80 -14.79 -2.81
N TRP A 325 13.77 -14.12 -3.44
CA TRP A 325 13.85 -12.66 -3.43
C TRP A 325 12.63 -12.01 -4.08
N TYR A 326 12.19 -12.51 -5.24
CA TYR A 326 11.00 -12.00 -5.91
C TYR A 326 9.75 -12.12 -5.03
N ASN A 327 9.52 -13.31 -4.46
CA ASN A 327 8.39 -13.58 -3.57
C ASN A 327 8.46 -12.77 -2.27
N LEU A 328 9.67 -12.51 -1.75
CA LEU A 328 9.87 -11.61 -0.61
C LEU A 328 9.51 -10.16 -0.98
N GLY A 329 9.84 -9.73 -2.19
CA GLY A 329 9.45 -8.44 -2.75
C GLY A 329 7.93 -8.27 -2.83
N GLU A 330 7.23 -9.28 -3.37
CA GLU A 330 5.76 -9.32 -3.45
C GLU A 330 5.11 -9.31 -2.06
N ALA A 331 5.79 -9.90 -1.06
CA ALA A 331 5.38 -9.85 0.35
C ALA A 331 5.78 -8.56 1.09
N GLY A 332 6.20 -7.51 0.36
CA GLY A 332 6.55 -6.20 0.91
C GLY A 332 7.96 -6.10 1.51
N GLY A 333 8.88 -6.98 1.16
CA GLY A 333 10.25 -7.01 1.67
C GLY A 333 10.40 -7.75 3.01
N GLY A 334 11.55 -7.64 3.67
CA GLY A 334 11.84 -8.32 4.94
C GLY A 334 13.23 -8.03 5.51
N THR A 335 13.54 -8.63 6.66
CA THR A 335 14.88 -8.52 7.28
C THR A 335 15.67 -9.80 7.06
N VAL A 336 16.65 -9.78 6.17
CA VAL A 336 17.50 -10.93 5.87
C VAL A 336 18.90 -10.64 6.42
N ASN A 337 19.48 -11.56 7.18
CA ASN A 337 20.84 -11.40 7.72
C ASN A 337 21.06 -10.07 8.47
N ARG A 338 20.06 -9.66 9.28
CA ARG A 338 20.03 -8.38 10.03
C ARG A 338 19.97 -7.11 9.17
N LYS A 339 19.84 -7.23 7.85
CA LYS A 339 19.63 -6.12 6.94
C LYS A 339 18.17 -6.05 6.51
N LYS A 340 17.57 -4.86 6.64
CA LYS A 340 16.22 -4.60 6.11
C LYS A 340 16.29 -4.43 4.60
N HIS A 341 15.38 -5.09 3.90
CA HIS A 341 15.15 -4.98 2.48
C HIS A 341 13.70 -4.55 2.27
N SER A 342 13.48 -3.44 1.60
CA SER A 342 12.16 -3.06 1.07
C SER A 342 11.75 -3.98 -0.08
N SER A 343 10.50 -3.88 -0.54
CA SER A 343 10.04 -4.56 -1.75
C SER A 343 10.92 -4.22 -2.96
N GLN A 344 11.25 -2.93 -3.12
CA GLN A 344 12.12 -2.43 -4.19
C GLN A 344 13.54 -3.02 -4.10
N ASP A 345 14.13 -3.10 -2.90
CA ASP A 345 15.45 -3.72 -2.70
C ASP A 345 15.45 -5.20 -3.11
N CYS A 346 14.34 -5.90 -2.88
CA CYS A 346 14.20 -7.29 -3.27
C CYS A 346 14.14 -7.44 -4.80
N TYR A 347 13.39 -6.59 -5.51
CA TYR A 347 13.37 -6.60 -6.97
C TYR A 347 14.71 -6.18 -7.59
N VAL A 348 15.41 -5.22 -7.00
CA VAL A 348 16.79 -4.90 -7.41
C VAL A 348 17.68 -6.13 -7.25
N LYS A 349 17.56 -6.88 -6.14
CA LYS A 349 18.32 -8.13 -5.95
C LYS A 349 17.97 -9.19 -6.99
N VAL A 350 16.69 -9.36 -7.33
CA VAL A 350 16.27 -10.23 -8.44
C VAL A 350 16.99 -9.84 -9.72
N LEU A 351 17.00 -8.56 -10.08
CA LEU A 351 17.58 -8.06 -11.33
C LEU A 351 19.12 -8.00 -11.34
N GLU A 352 19.75 -7.97 -10.16
CA GLU A 352 21.20 -8.16 -10.03
C GLU A 352 21.61 -9.60 -10.35
N LEU A 353 20.79 -10.58 -9.94
CA LEU A 353 21.00 -12.01 -10.13
C LEU A 353 20.54 -12.50 -11.51
N ASP A 354 19.38 -12.04 -11.97
CA ASP A 354 18.75 -12.36 -13.25
C ASP A 354 18.08 -11.12 -13.85
N GLU A 355 18.77 -10.48 -14.79
CA GLU A 355 18.27 -9.28 -15.46
C GLU A 355 17.17 -9.55 -16.50
N ASN A 356 16.88 -10.81 -16.81
CA ASN A 356 15.83 -11.20 -17.75
C ASN A 356 14.49 -11.49 -17.05
N TYR A 357 14.38 -11.22 -15.76
CA TYR A 357 13.15 -11.43 -14.98
C TYR A 357 12.14 -10.30 -15.24
N ALA A 358 11.26 -10.49 -16.23
CA ALA A 358 10.31 -9.48 -16.71
C ALA A 358 9.41 -8.90 -15.61
N ASP A 359 8.82 -9.76 -14.76
CA ASP A 359 7.95 -9.35 -13.65
C ASP A 359 8.68 -8.45 -12.64
N ALA A 360 9.98 -8.66 -12.43
CA ALA A 360 10.77 -7.86 -11.50
C ALA A 360 11.06 -6.47 -12.07
N TRP A 361 11.26 -6.35 -13.39
CA TRP A 361 11.28 -5.05 -14.05
C TRP A 361 9.95 -4.32 -13.90
N TYR A 362 8.83 -4.99 -14.14
CA TYR A 362 7.50 -4.40 -13.96
C TYR A 362 7.28 -3.91 -12.52
N ASN A 363 7.60 -4.75 -11.54
CA ASN A 363 7.37 -4.47 -10.12
C ASN A 363 8.39 -3.50 -9.49
N LEU A 364 9.57 -3.30 -10.10
CA LEU A 364 10.59 -2.40 -9.56
C LEU A 364 10.08 -0.95 -9.43
N GLY A 365 9.26 -0.47 -10.39
CA GLY A 365 8.73 0.89 -10.35
C GLY A 365 9.82 1.97 -10.41
N GLY A 366 10.90 1.73 -11.16
CA GLY A 366 12.07 2.60 -11.20
C GLY A 366 13.06 2.35 -10.06
N GLY A 367 14.34 2.65 -10.28
CA GLY A 367 15.39 2.35 -9.30
C GLY A 367 16.78 2.35 -9.91
N THR A 368 17.76 1.85 -9.15
CA THR A 368 19.13 1.65 -9.65
C THR A 368 19.43 0.17 -9.66
N VAL A 369 19.73 -0.39 -10.84
CA VAL A 369 20.09 -1.80 -11.03
C VAL A 369 21.50 -1.84 -11.62
N LYS A 370 22.42 -2.56 -10.97
CA LYS A 370 23.85 -2.65 -11.38
C LYS A 370 24.49 -1.27 -11.68
N GLY A 371 24.16 -0.28 -10.85
CA GLY A 371 24.67 1.10 -10.98
C GLY A 371 24.00 1.96 -12.06
N LYS A 372 23.09 1.41 -12.86
CA LYS A 372 22.31 2.16 -13.86
C LYS A 372 20.95 2.56 -13.29
N LYS A 373 20.62 3.85 -13.38
CA LYS A 373 19.29 4.35 -13.03
C LYS A 373 18.29 4.01 -14.13
N HIS A 374 17.12 3.56 -13.73
CA HIS A 374 15.98 3.27 -14.57
C HIS A 374 14.75 4.01 -14.05
N SER A 375 14.05 4.71 -14.93
CA SER A 375 12.73 5.29 -14.71
C SER A 375 11.63 4.21 -14.76
N PHE A 376 10.41 4.55 -14.31
CA PHE A 376 9.24 3.69 -14.46
C PHE A 376 9.03 3.24 -15.91
N LYS A 377 9.10 4.19 -16.85
CA LYS A 377 8.94 3.92 -18.28
C LYS A 377 9.97 2.94 -18.82
N GLU A 378 11.24 3.12 -18.47
CA GLU A 378 12.30 2.18 -18.88
C GLU A 378 12.11 0.79 -18.27
N CYS A 379 11.62 0.71 -17.03
CA CYS A 379 11.32 -0.57 -16.40
C CYS A 379 10.17 -1.30 -17.11
N TYR A 380 9.07 -0.61 -17.44
CA TYR A 380 7.97 -1.21 -18.20
C TYR A 380 8.38 -1.62 -19.61
N LEU A 381 9.17 -0.80 -20.30
CA LEU A 381 9.70 -1.15 -21.63
C LEU A 381 10.57 -2.41 -21.57
N LYS A 382 11.47 -2.52 -20.59
CA LYS A 382 12.27 -3.73 -20.40
C LYS A 382 11.41 -4.96 -20.13
N ALA A 383 10.40 -4.85 -19.27
CA ALA A 383 9.48 -5.96 -19.01
C ALA A 383 8.78 -6.43 -20.30
N ILE A 384 8.34 -5.49 -21.15
CA ILE A 384 7.70 -5.78 -22.45
C ILE A 384 8.70 -6.32 -23.49
N GLU A 385 9.95 -5.85 -23.47
CA GLU A 385 11.00 -6.37 -24.35
C GLU A 385 11.34 -7.83 -24.04
N LEU A 386 11.33 -8.19 -22.75
CA LEU A 386 11.57 -9.55 -22.27
C LEU A 386 10.35 -10.46 -22.45
N ASP A 387 9.15 -9.93 -22.19
CA ASP A 387 7.87 -10.61 -22.39
C ASP A 387 6.84 -9.66 -23.00
N ASP A 388 6.62 -9.78 -24.31
CA ASP A 388 5.67 -8.92 -25.03
C ASP A 388 4.20 -9.23 -24.71
N LYS A 389 3.93 -10.32 -24.00
CA LYS A 389 2.60 -10.69 -23.49
C LYS A 389 2.35 -10.22 -22.07
N HIS A 390 3.27 -9.45 -21.47
CA HIS A 390 3.13 -8.96 -20.12
C HIS A 390 2.07 -7.83 -20.02
N ALA A 391 0.79 -8.22 -19.89
CA ALA A 391 -0.35 -7.29 -19.88
C ALA A 391 -0.19 -6.14 -18.88
N LYS A 392 0.23 -6.44 -17.63
CA LYS A 392 0.41 -5.41 -16.60
C LYS A 392 1.48 -4.37 -16.95
N ALA A 393 2.57 -4.78 -17.61
CA ALA A 393 3.61 -3.86 -18.06
C ALA A 393 3.13 -2.97 -19.20
N TRP A 394 2.31 -3.50 -20.12
CA TRP A 394 1.60 -2.68 -21.11
C TRP A 394 0.68 -1.65 -20.44
N CYS A 395 -0.10 -2.05 -19.45
CA CYS A 395 -0.93 -1.12 -18.68
C CYS A 395 -0.08 -0.05 -17.98
N GLY A 396 1.04 -0.43 -17.36
CA GLY A 396 1.97 0.50 -16.71
C GLY A 396 2.65 1.45 -17.71
N LEU A 397 2.97 0.99 -18.91
CA LEU A 397 3.49 1.86 -19.97
C LEU A 397 2.44 2.91 -20.38
N GLY A 398 1.16 2.53 -20.41
CA GLY A 398 0.04 3.44 -20.63
C GLY A 398 -0.07 4.54 -19.56
N THR A 399 0.16 4.21 -18.28
CA THR A 399 0.07 5.20 -17.19
C THR A 399 1.18 6.24 -17.21
N VAL A 400 2.29 5.96 -17.92
CA VAL A 400 3.43 6.88 -18.07
C VAL A 400 3.53 7.51 -19.46
N GLY A 401 2.44 7.51 -20.24
CA GLY A 401 2.36 8.23 -21.51
C GLY A 401 2.62 7.38 -22.77
N GLY A 402 2.77 6.06 -22.65
CA GLY A 402 3.14 5.18 -23.77
C GLY A 402 4.65 5.12 -24.03
N GLY A 403 5.07 4.57 -25.17
CA GLY A 403 6.47 4.37 -25.51
C GLY A 403 6.72 3.72 -26.86
N THR A 404 7.99 3.41 -27.16
CA THR A 404 8.38 2.72 -28.39
C THR A 404 8.81 1.30 -28.05
N VAL A 405 8.13 0.31 -28.60
CA VAL A 405 8.41 -1.11 -28.40
C VAL A 405 8.75 -1.73 -29.76
N LYS A 406 9.92 -2.36 -29.88
CA LYS A 406 10.41 -2.97 -31.14
C LYS A 406 10.34 -2.02 -32.35
N GLY A 407 10.64 -0.74 -32.14
CA GLY A 407 10.61 0.30 -33.18
C GLY A 407 9.23 0.87 -33.53
N LYS A 408 8.15 0.34 -32.94
CA LYS A 408 6.78 0.85 -33.12
C LYS A 408 6.38 1.73 -31.93
N GLY A 409 5.84 2.91 -32.22
CA GLY A 409 5.29 3.81 -31.20
C GLY A 409 3.91 3.33 -30.73
N TYR A 410 3.68 3.42 -29.42
CA TYR A 410 2.43 3.12 -28.74
C TYR A 410 2.03 4.33 -27.89
N SER A 411 0.85 4.87 -28.13
CA SER A 411 0.22 5.87 -27.26
C SER A 411 -0.28 5.24 -25.95
N GLU A 412 -0.73 6.07 -25.00
CA GLU A 412 -1.39 5.62 -23.77
C GLU A 412 -2.54 4.65 -24.09
N LYS A 413 -3.38 5.01 -25.06
CA LYS A 413 -4.52 4.21 -25.49
C LYS A 413 -4.09 2.90 -26.13
N ASP A 414 -3.07 2.91 -27.00
CA ASP A 414 -2.57 1.68 -27.61
C ASP A 414 -2.05 0.71 -26.55
N CYS A 415 -1.35 1.23 -25.54
CA CYS A 415 -0.84 0.43 -24.42
C CYS A 415 -1.96 -0.20 -23.58
N TYR A 416 -3.01 0.56 -23.22
CA TYR A 416 -4.15 0.00 -22.51
C TYR A 416 -4.92 -1.02 -23.35
N LEU A 417 -5.03 -0.80 -24.67
CA LEU A 417 -5.63 -1.77 -25.59
C LEU A 417 -4.81 -3.07 -25.62
N GLN A 418 -3.50 -2.99 -25.80
CA GLN A 418 -2.64 -4.18 -25.73
C GLN A 418 -2.81 -4.93 -24.41
N SER A 419 -2.86 -4.22 -23.28
CA SER A 419 -3.08 -4.86 -21.98
C SER A 419 -4.45 -5.54 -21.88
N ALA A 420 -5.52 -4.92 -22.38
CA ALA A 420 -6.87 -5.48 -22.30
C ALA A 420 -7.08 -6.66 -23.27
N GLU A 421 -6.40 -6.67 -24.41
CA GLU A 421 -6.37 -7.79 -25.36
C GLU A 421 -5.59 -8.99 -24.79
N LEU A 422 -4.48 -8.73 -24.10
CA LEU A 422 -3.65 -9.77 -23.48
C LEU A 422 -4.30 -10.36 -22.22
N ASP A 423 -4.92 -9.53 -21.38
CA ASP A 423 -5.63 -9.95 -20.18
C ASP A 423 -6.92 -9.14 -19.97
N GLU A 424 -8.03 -9.71 -20.41
CA GLU A 424 -9.36 -9.11 -20.26
C GLU A 424 -9.79 -8.95 -18.79
N LYS A 425 -9.13 -9.63 -17.84
CA LYS A 425 -9.47 -9.56 -16.41
C LYS A 425 -8.69 -8.48 -15.69
N TRP A 426 -7.74 -7.84 -16.37
CA TRP A 426 -6.97 -6.73 -15.82
C TRP A 426 -7.78 -5.43 -15.77
N HIS A 427 -8.55 -5.27 -14.69
CA HIS A 427 -9.44 -4.12 -14.47
C HIS A 427 -8.77 -2.74 -14.56
N TYR A 428 -7.47 -2.63 -14.26
CA TYR A 428 -6.73 -1.37 -14.44
C TYR A 428 -6.62 -0.95 -15.91
N ALA A 429 -6.46 -1.89 -16.85
CA ALA A 429 -6.43 -1.56 -18.28
C ALA A 429 -7.78 -1.05 -18.76
N TRP A 430 -8.88 -1.66 -18.32
CA TRP A 430 -10.23 -1.17 -18.61
C TRP A 430 -10.46 0.23 -18.06
N ASN A 431 -10.05 0.52 -16.83
CA ASN A 431 -10.14 1.88 -16.30
C ASN A 431 -9.23 2.87 -17.06
N GLY A 432 -8.04 2.45 -17.46
CA GLY A 432 -7.15 3.22 -18.33
C GLY A 432 -7.78 3.54 -19.68
N LEU A 433 -8.41 2.56 -20.34
CA LEU A 433 -9.17 2.75 -21.58
C LEU A 433 -10.29 3.78 -21.37
N GLY A 434 -11.02 3.70 -20.27
CA GLY A 434 -12.06 4.67 -19.94
C GLY A 434 -11.55 6.11 -19.89
N LEU A 435 -10.37 6.31 -19.28
CA LEU A 435 -9.74 7.63 -19.17
C LEU A 435 -9.31 8.22 -20.53
N VAL A 436 -8.96 7.37 -21.49
CA VAL A 436 -8.49 7.77 -22.82
C VAL A 436 -9.57 7.67 -23.91
N GLY A 437 -10.85 7.61 -23.52
CA GLY A 437 -11.96 7.69 -24.46
C GLY A 437 -12.53 6.34 -24.92
N GLY A 438 -12.16 5.23 -24.31
CA GLY A 438 -12.60 3.88 -24.67
C GLY A 438 -11.80 3.26 -25.83
N GLY A 439 -12.31 2.20 -26.44
CA GLY A 439 -11.67 1.53 -27.57
C GLY A 439 -12.28 0.19 -27.94
N THR A 440 -11.74 -0.43 -28.99
CA THR A 440 -12.16 -1.74 -29.48
C THR A 440 -11.30 -2.83 -28.86
N VAL A 441 -11.90 -3.74 -28.10
CA VAL A 441 -11.22 -4.91 -27.51
C VAL A 441 -11.93 -6.17 -27.99
N GLN A 442 -11.18 -7.13 -28.54
CA GLN A 442 -11.70 -8.36 -29.15
C GLN A 442 -12.83 -8.13 -30.18
N GLY A 443 -12.71 -7.04 -30.95
CA GLY A 443 -13.70 -6.67 -31.97
C GLY A 443 -15.00 -6.05 -31.44
N LYS A 444 -15.11 -5.81 -30.13
CA LYS A 444 -16.22 -5.06 -29.54
C LYS A 444 -15.78 -3.66 -29.15
N ASP A 445 -16.57 -2.65 -29.53
CA ASP A 445 -16.35 -1.28 -29.12
C ASP A 445 -16.86 -1.03 -27.70
N TYR A 446 -16.05 -0.35 -26.91
CA TYR A 446 -16.37 0.07 -25.56
C TYR A 446 -16.23 1.59 -25.47
N SER A 447 -17.31 2.25 -25.08
CA SER A 447 -17.29 3.65 -24.65
C SER A 447 -16.58 3.81 -23.31
N PRO A 448 -16.21 5.04 -22.90
CA PRO A 448 -15.60 5.29 -21.59
C PRO A 448 -16.38 4.70 -20.41
N LYS A 449 -17.71 4.87 -20.42
CA LYS A 449 -18.58 4.37 -19.35
C LYS A 449 -18.60 2.85 -19.29
N GLU A 450 -18.64 2.19 -20.45
CA GLU A 450 -18.59 0.73 -20.53
C GLU A 450 -17.24 0.17 -20.08
N CYS A 451 -16.15 0.88 -20.36
CA CYS A 451 -14.82 0.53 -19.84
C CYS A 451 -14.77 0.62 -18.30
N TYR A 452 -15.28 1.69 -17.69
CA TYR A 452 -15.36 1.78 -16.22
C TYR A 452 -16.28 0.73 -15.62
N ALA A 453 -17.44 0.50 -16.23
CA ALA A 453 -18.37 -0.56 -15.81
C ALA A 453 -17.70 -1.93 -15.85
N LYS A 454 -16.96 -2.24 -16.93
CA LYS A 454 -16.20 -3.48 -17.06
C LYS A 454 -15.11 -3.60 -15.98
N ALA A 455 -14.40 -2.51 -15.67
CA ALA A 455 -13.42 -2.50 -14.60
C ALA A 455 -14.04 -2.80 -13.22
N ILE A 456 -15.22 -2.26 -12.94
CA ILE A 456 -16.00 -2.52 -11.72
C ILE A 456 -16.52 -3.96 -11.70
N GLU A 457 -16.98 -4.48 -12.83
CA GLU A 457 -17.44 -5.88 -12.95
C GLU A 457 -16.36 -6.88 -12.59
N LEU A 458 -15.11 -6.58 -12.96
CA LEU A 458 -13.94 -7.40 -12.67
C LEU A 458 -13.44 -7.21 -11.22
N SER A 459 -13.62 -6.01 -10.66
CA SER A 459 -13.21 -5.65 -9.30
C SER A 459 -14.25 -4.71 -8.67
N GLU A 460 -15.20 -5.30 -7.94
CA GLU A 460 -16.38 -4.59 -7.42
C GLU A 460 -16.02 -3.43 -6.47
N ASN A 461 -14.94 -3.58 -5.71
CA ASN A 461 -14.45 -2.55 -4.78
C ASN A 461 -13.46 -1.58 -5.43
N PHE A 462 -13.40 -1.51 -6.77
CA PHE A 462 -12.46 -0.65 -7.46
C PHE A 462 -12.88 0.82 -7.43
N ARG A 463 -12.49 1.50 -6.35
CA ARG A 463 -12.87 2.87 -6.04
C ARG A 463 -12.58 3.86 -7.18
N LEU A 464 -11.46 3.70 -7.89
CA LEU A 464 -11.10 4.58 -9.01
C LEU A 464 -12.11 4.48 -10.15
N ALA A 465 -12.51 3.27 -10.55
CA ALA A 465 -13.48 3.09 -11.62
C ALA A 465 -14.88 3.57 -11.23
N TRP A 466 -15.29 3.37 -9.97
CA TRP A 466 -16.54 3.95 -9.45
C TRP A 466 -16.53 5.48 -9.50
N LYS A 467 -15.43 6.11 -9.06
CA LYS A 467 -15.27 7.56 -9.15
C LYS A 467 -15.38 8.04 -10.60
N ASN A 468 -14.60 7.43 -11.49
CA ASN A 468 -14.56 7.83 -12.90
C ASN A 468 -15.91 7.63 -13.60
N LEU A 469 -16.65 6.56 -13.27
CA LEU A 469 -18.00 6.34 -13.76
C LEU A 469 -18.96 7.44 -13.28
N GLY A 470 -18.87 7.82 -12.00
CA GLY A 470 -19.66 8.91 -11.42
C GLY A 470 -19.36 10.26 -12.06
N ASP A 471 -18.07 10.59 -12.22
CA ASP A 471 -17.59 11.82 -12.87
C ASP A 471 -18.06 11.91 -14.33
N CYS A 472 -18.31 10.78 -15.00
CA CYS A 472 -18.89 10.72 -16.34
C CYS A 472 -20.42 10.77 -16.36
N GLY A 473 -21.10 11.01 -15.24
CA GLY A 473 -22.56 11.07 -15.17
C GLY A 473 -23.22 9.72 -14.87
N GLY A 474 -22.53 8.79 -14.22
CA GLY A 474 -23.04 7.46 -13.88
C GLY A 474 -23.09 6.50 -15.06
N GLY A 475 -23.63 5.29 -14.84
CA GLY A 475 -23.76 4.26 -15.86
C GLY A 475 -24.31 2.94 -15.34
N THR A 476 -24.29 1.91 -16.19
CA THR A 476 -24.88 0.60 -15.88
C THR A 476 -23.77 -0.42 -15.65
N VAL A 477 -23.80 -1.09 -14.49
CA VAL A 477 -22.86 -2.14 -14.09
C VAL A 477 -23.67 -3.41 -13.80
N ARG A 478 -23.37 -4.53 -14.47
CA ARG A 478 -24.14 -5.79 -14.36
C ARG A 478 -25.67 -5.64 -14.51
N GLY A 479 -26.10 -4.71 -15.36
CA GLY A 479 -27.53 -4.44 -15.60
C GLY A 479 -28.20 -3.50 -14.57
N THR A 480 -27.51 -3.12 -13.50
CA THR A 480 -27.99 -2.12 -12.53
C THR A 480 -27.49 -0.74 -12.94
N HIS A 481 -28.40 0.23 -13.06
CA HIS A 481 -28.05 1.61 -13.31
C HIS A 481 -27.64 2.31 -12.01
N TYR A 482 -26.53 3.03 -12.05
CA TYR A 482 -26.02 3.84 -10.95
C TYR A 482 -25.93 5.29 -11.40
N SER A 483 -26.57 6.17 -10.63
CA SER A 483 -26.44 7.62 -10.74
C SER A 483 -25.02 8.08 -10.34
N PRO A 484 -24.64 9.33 -10.67
CA PRO A 484 -23.35 9.91 -10.25
C PRO A 484 -23.11 9.83 -8.74
N ASP A 485 -24.13 10.12 -7.93
CA ASP A 485 -24.03 10.16 -6.48
C ASP A 485 -23.88 8.76 -5.88
N GLU A 486 -24.58 7.76 -6.43
CA GLU A 486 -24.42 6.36 -6.02
C GLU A 486 -23.03 5.83 -6.37
N CYS A 487 -22.51 6.18 -7.56
CA CYS A 487 -21.15 5.84 -7.95
C CYS A 487 -20.12 6.46 -6.99
N LYS A 488 -20.32 7.72 -6.60
CA LYS A 488 -19.44 8.42 -5.65
C LYS A 488 -19.51 7.79 -4.25
N ALA A 489 -20.70 7.44 -3.77
CA ALA A 489 -20.87 6.75 -2.50
C ALA A 489 -20.11 5.41 -2.50
N LYS A 490 -20.23 4.61 -3.58
CA LYS A 490 -19.45 3.38 -3.77
C LYS A 490 -17.94 3.62 -3.79
N ALA A 491 -17.50 4.68 -4.46
CA ALA A 491 -16.08 5.06 -4.49
C ALA A 491 -15.54 5.46 -3.10
N GLU A 492 -16.40 5.92 -2.19
CA GLU A 492 -16.04 6.29 -0.82
C GLU A 492 -16.18 5.13 0.17
N GLY A 493 -16.71 3.99 -0.26
CA GLY A 493 -16.97 2.82 0.59
C GLY A 493 -18.25 2.93 1.42
N ARG A 494 -19.20 3.76 0.97
CA ARG A 494 -20.51 3.99 1.62
C ARG A 494 -21.63 3.13 1.03
#